data_AF-A0A820WLV1-F1
#
_entry.id   AF-A0A820WLV1-F1
#
_cell.length_a   1.000
_cell.length_b   1.000
_cell.length_c   1.000
_cell.angle_alpha   90.00
_cell.angle_beta   90.00
_cell.angle_gamma   90.00
#
_symmetry.space_group_name_H-M   'P 1'
#
loop_
_entity.id
_entity.type
_entity.pdbx_description
1 polymer ?
#
loop_
_entity_poly.entity_id
_entity_poly.type
_entity_poly.pdbx_seq_one_letter_code
_entity_poly.pdbx_strand_id
1 'polypeptide(L)'
;FPLDVQDLTISITSHLTTNEVLLRPHPQRPSRVNESAFLAKQQWKLFKCVNAIIDTIHDEDTNQQRSMICVTCHAQRIPTYFHWNGFFLIFVITLFCFSVWAIDPSLPQNRLALMATILLTSISFRSTITSKLPLTSYLTLIDKYSITLIVFDLLCTFYHAIMGYWMNNDKSVDLKLKSRLPDHIMFFVLLSLFILLNLTFFIWIIRVAYTPRRVLEQQIPWTIMDKQYSSSSSTTTTLEVERL
;
A
#
# COMPACT_ATOMS: atom_id res chain seq x y z
N PHE A 1 1.58 2.85 0.80
CA PHE A 1 1.90 1.68 -0.04
C PHE A 1 1.08 0.46 0.39
N PRO A 2 0.46 -0.32 -0.52
CA PRO A 2 0.43 -0.18 -1.99
C PRO A 2 -0.76 0.66 -2.49
N LEU A 3 -1.57 1.18 -1.56
CA LEU A 3 -2.80 1.92 -1.86
C LEU A 3 -2.57 3.43 -2.04
N ASP A 4 -1.37 3.84 -2.47
CA ASP A 4 -0.96 5.23 -2.69
C ASP A 4 -1.50 5.83 -4.01
N VAL A 5 -1.64 7.15 -4.00
CA VAL A 5 -1.86 8.03 -5.15
C VAL A 5 -0.73 9.06 -5.14
N GLN A 6 -0.18 9.35 -6.31
CA GLN A 6 0.94 10.26 -6.48
C GLN A 6 0.58 11.39 -7.44
N ASP A 7 1.07 12.58 -7.11
CA ASP A 7 0.93 13.78 -7.92
C ASP A 7 2.23 13.98 -8.69
N LEU A 8 2.14 13.87 -10.01
CA LEU A 8 3.26 14.03 -10.93
C LEU A 8 3.19 15.44 -11.51
N THR A 9 4.06 16.32 -11.03
CA THR A 9 4.11 17.73 -11.45
C THR A 9 5.28 17.98 -12.37
N ILE A 10 5.00 18.58 -13.53
CA ILE A 10 6.00 19.12 -14.45
C ILE A 10 6.01 20.63 -14.28
N SER A 11 7.19 21.16 -13.98
CA SER A 11 7.41 22.59 -13.78
C SER A 11 8.14 23.16 -14.98
N ILE A 12 7.53 24.11 -15.68
CA ILE A 12 8.12 24.79 -16.83
C ILE A 12 8.35 26.24 -16.44
N THR A 13 9.57 26.74 -16.65
CA THR A 13 9.96 28.11 -16.34
C THR A 13 10.77 28.70 -17.49
N SER A 14 10.69 30.02 -17.64
CA SER A 14 11.56 30.76 -18.57
C SER A 14 12.81 31.24 -17.83
N HIS A 15 13.94 31.36 -18.52
CA HIS A 15 15.12 32.04 -17.99
C HIS A 15 14.94 33.57 -17.90
N LEU A 16 13.99 34.10 -18.67
CA LEU A 16 13.66 35.52 -18.72
C LEU A 16 12.78 35.95 -17.55
N THR A 17 12.80 37.24 -17.24
CA THR A 17 12.05 37.79 -16.11
C THR A 17 10.56 37.85 -16.39
N THR A 18 9.74 37.94 -15.34
CA THR A 18 8.27 38.09 -15.44
C THR A 18 7.83 39.33 -16.24
N ASN A 19 8.68 40.35 -16.34
CA ASN A 19 8.40 41.55 -17.11
C ASN A 19 8.56 41.30 -18.62
N GLU A 20 9.37 40.33 -19.01
CA GLU A 20 9.67 40.00 -20.41
C GLU A 20 8.78 38.86 -20.91
N VAL A 21 8.56 37.84 -20.07
CA VAL A 21 7.79 36.65 -20.44
C VAL A 21 6.90 36.21 -19.30
N LEU A 22 5.61 36.07 -19.61
CA LEU A 22 4.60 35.51 -18.71
C LEU A 22 4.02 34.23 -19.30
N LEU A 23 4.24 33.10 -18.61
CA LEU A 23 3.68 31.82 -18.98
C LEU A 23 2.23 31.74 -18.50
N ARG A 24 1.31 31.42 -19.41
CA ARG A 24 -0.10 31.19 -19.09
C ARG A 24 -0.60 29.90 -19.75
N PRO A 25 -1.46 29.12 -19.06
CA PRO A 25 -2.17 28.03 -19.70
C PRO A 25 -3.12 28.58 -20.76
N HIS A 26 -3.33 27.79 -21.81
CA HIS A 26 -4.25 28.17 -22.87
C HIS A 26 -5.69 28.25 -22.35
N PRO A 27 -6.44 29.35 -22.58
CA PRO A 27 -7.76 29.55 -21.99
C PRO A 27 -8.83 28.59 -22.54
N GLN A 28 -8.85 28.33 -23.85
CA GLN A 28 -9.83 27.40 -24.44
C GLN A 28 -9.37 25.93 -24.51
N ARG A 29 -8.08 25.63 -24.35
CA ARG A 29 -7.54 24.27 -24.49
C ARG A 29 -6.92 23.79 -23.19
N PRO A 30 -7.64 22.98 -22.40
CA PRO A 30 -7.05 22.40 -21.20
C PRO A 30 -5.92 21.44 -21.58
N SER A 31 -4.88 21.40 -20.75
CA SER A 31 -3.82 20.40 -20.83
C SER A 31 -4.41 18.99 -20.76
N ARG A 32 -3.89 18.08 -21.58
CA ARG A 32 -4.34 16.68 -21.66
C ARG A 32 -3.15 15.75 -21.56
N VAL A 33 -3.36 14.58 -20.98
CA VAL A 33 -2.37 13.51 -20.99
C VAL A 33 -2.73 12.48 -22.05
N ASN A 34 -1.74 12.05 -22.82
CA ASN A 34 -1.91 10.94 -23.72
C ASN A 34 -1.73 9.61 -22.96
N GLU A 35 -2.85 8.98 -22.60
CA GLU A 35 -2.82 7.66 -21.97
C GLU A 35 -2.20 6.60 -22.88
N SER A 36 -2.33 6.69 -24.21
CA SER A 36 -1.83 5.63 -25.11
C SER A 36 -0.30 5.47 -25.00
N ALA A 37 0.42 6.57 -24.82
CA ALA A 37 1.87 6.63 -24.66
C ALA A 37 2.36 6.26 -23.25
N PHE A 38 1.46 6.07 -22.27
CA PHE A 38 1.88 5.74 -20.90
C PHE A 38 2.38 4.28 -20.82
N LEU A 39 3.67 4.11 -20.53
CA LEU A 39 4.33 2.80 -20.49
C LEU A 39 3.98 1.98 -19.24
N ALA A 40 3.74 2.64 -18.11
CA ALA A 40 3.57 1.98 -16.81
C ALA A 40 2.10 1.61 -16.45
N LYS A 41 1.23 1.43 -17.46
CA LYS A 41 -0.20 1.09 -17.30
C LYS A 41 -0.49 -0.13 -16.45
N GLN A 42 0.44 -1.09 -16.42
CA GLN A 42 0.29 -2.32 -15.65
C GLN A 42 0.46 -2.10 -14.14
N GLN A 43 1.15 -1.02 -13.74
CA GLN A 43 1.43 -0.70 -12.35
C GLN A 43 0.62 0.50 -11.85
N TRP A 44 0.25 1.41 -12.76
CA TRP A 44 -0.36 2.69 -12.45
C TRP A 44 -1.58 2.96 -13.34
N LYS A 45 -2.63 3.47 -12.72
CA LYS A 45 -3.79 4.09 -13.37
C LYS A 45 -3.55 5.60 -13.40
N LEU A 46 -3.35 6.15 -14.60
CA LEU A 46 -3.17 7.58 -14.80
C LEU A 46 -4.54 8.26 -14.92
N PHE A 47 -4.71 9.41 -14.28
CA PHE A 47 -5.93 10.20 -14.43
C PHE A 47 -5.77 11.21 -15.57
N LYS A 48 -6.85 11.40 -16.35
CA LYS A 48 -6.87 12.33 -17.50
C LYS A 48 -6.81 13.80 -17.11
N CYS A 49 -7.20 14.13 -15.87
CA CYS A 49 -7.22 15.49 -15.39
C CYS A 49 -5.79 16.01 -15.20
N VAL A 50 -5.56 17.21 -15.71
CA VAL A 50 -4.30 17.93 -15.55
C VAL A 50 -4.62 19.29 -14.96
N ASN A 51 -4.10 19.56 -13.78
CA ASN A 51 -4.19 20.87 -13.16
C ASN A 51 -2.99 21.70 -13.60
N ALA A 52 -3.23 22.88 -14.17
CA ALA A 52 -2.20 23.85 -14.49
C ALA A 52 -2.30 25.02 -13.51
N ILE A 53 -1.24 25.24 -12.73
CA ILE A 53 -1.12 26.34 -11.78
C ILE A 53 -0.03 27.27 -12.29
N ILE A 54 -0.31 28.57 -12.28
CA ILE A 54 0.69 29.60 -12.58
C ILE A 54 1.37 29.96 -11.27
N ASP A 55 2.70 29.99 -11.29
CA ASP A 55 3.52 30.34 -10.15
C ASP A 55 4.66 31.28 -10.58
N THR A 56 5.39 31.83 -9.62
CA THR A 56 6.57 32.66 -9.85
C THR A 56 7.73 32.16 -9.01
N ILE A 57 8.88 31.91 -9.64
CA ILE A 57 10.10 31.55 -8.93
C ILE A 57 10.85 32.84 -8.62
N HIS A 58 11.22 33.01 -7.36
CA HIS A 58 12.17 34.03 -6.92
C HIS A 58 13.58 33.44 -6.94
N ASP A 59 14.47 34.02 -7.74
CA ASP A 59 15.87 33.63 -7.81
C ASP A 59 16.65 34.43 -6.75
N GLU A 60 17.15 33.74 -5.71
CA GLU A 60 17.87 34.38 -4.59
C GLU A 60 19.20 35.02 -5.02
N ASP A 61 19.87 34.44 -6.02
CA ASP A 61 21.19 34.91 -6.47
C ASP A 61 21.08 36.20 -7.30
N THR A 62 20.04 36.30 -8.12
CA THR A 62 19.82 37.44 -9.02
C THR A 62 18.79 38.45 -8.53
N ASN A 63 18.06 38.12 -7.45
CA ASN A 63 16.94 38.89 -6.90
C ASN A 63 15.87 39.24 -7.97
N GLN A 64 15.62 38.30 -8.88
CA GLN A 64 14.68 38.44 -10.00
C GLN A 64 13.55 37.42 -9.89
N GLN A 65 12.37 37.80 -10.41
CA GLN A 65 11.22 36.91 -10.52
C GLN A 65 11.09 36.35 -11.93
N ARG A 66 10.84 35.04 -12.02
CA ARG A 66 10.64 34.32 -13.28
C ARG A 66 9.27 33.65 -13.28
N SER A 67 8.59 33.70 -14.43
CA SER A 67 7.28 33.07 -14.59
C SER A 67 7.42 31.56 -14.72
N MET A 68 6.60 30.83 -13.95
CA MET A 68 6.58 29.38 -13.90
C MET A 68 5.15 28.87 -14.11
N ILE A 69 5.02 27.72 -14.78
CA ILE A 69 3.76 26.98 -14.89
C ILE A 69 3.98 25.55 -14.40
N CYS A 70 3.16 25.14 -13.45
CA CYS A 70 3.16 23.82 -12.83
C CYS A 70 1.99 23.02 -13.40
N VAL A 71 2.29 21.91 -14.08
CA VAL A 71 1.32 21.04 -14.71
C VAL A 71 1.32 19.71 -13.96
N THR A 72 0.27 19.47 -13.17
CA THR A 72 0.15 18.29 -12.30
C THR A 72 -0.84 17.29 -12.86
N CYS A 73 -0.44 16.03 -12.94
CA CYS A 73 -1.34 14.90 -13.21
C CYS A 73 -1.31 13.90 -12.06
N HIS A 74 -2.43 13.23 -11.83
CA HIS A 74 -2.55 12.25 -10.74
C HIS A 74 -2.34 10.84 -11.27
N ALA A 75 -1.61 10.01 -10.53
CA ALA A 75 -1.38 8.60 -10.83
C ALA A 75 -1.66 7.72 -9.62
N GLN A 76 -2.49 6.69 -9.77
CA GLN A 76 -2.85 5.75 -8.71
C GLN A 76 -2.21 4.39 -8.93
N ARG A 77 -1.60 3.82 -7.89
CA ARG A 77 -1.02 2.47 -7.97
C ARG A 77 -2.09 1.39 -8.05
N ILE A 78 -1.92 0.43 -8.95
CA ILE A 78 -2.76 -0.77 -9.06
C ILE A 78 -2.37 -1.74 -7.95
N PRO A 79 -3.25 -2.04 -6.98
CA PRO A 79 -2.82 -2.74 -5.77
C PRO A 79 -2.99 -4.26 -5.88
N THR A 80 -3.59 -4.78 -6.95
CA THR A 80 -3.99 -6.20 -7.10
C THR A 80 -2.83 -7.16 -6.91
N TYR A 81 -1.66 -6.85 -7.47
CA TYR A 81 -0.45 -7.66 -7.30
C TYR A 81 -0.08 -7.82 -5.82
N PHE A 82 -0.13 -6.74 -5.03
CA PHE A 82 0.25 -6.75 -3.62
C PHE A 82 -0.79 -7.44 -2.72
N HIS A 83 -2.06 -7.49 -3.14
CA HIS A 83 -3.08 -8.28 -2.46
C HIS A 83 -2.75 -9.77 -2.51
N TRP A 84 -2.48 -10.29 -3.71
CA TRP A 84 -2.18 -11.71 -3.90
C TRP A 84 -0.77 -12.08 -3.44
N ASN A 85 0.25 -11.35 -3.86
CA ASN A 85 1.64 -11.70 -3.60
C ASN A 85 2.21 -11.11 -2.32
N GLY A 86 1.43 -10.30 -1.59
CA GLY A 86 1.81 -9.72 -0.31
C GLY A 86 0.91 -10.25 0.79
N PHE A 87 -0.32 -9.73 0.86
CA PHE A 87 -1.26 -10.02 1.94
C PHE A 87 -1.73 -11.48 1.96
N PHE A 88 -2.10 -12.05 0.82
CA PHE A 88 -2.63 -13.41 0.77
C PHE A 88 -1.55 -14.46 1.09
N LEU A 89 -0.33 -14.32 0.58
CA LEU A 89 0.75 -15.27 0.88
C LEU A 89 1.15 -15.28 2.36
N ILE A 90 1.34 -14.11 3.00
CA ILE A 90 1.64 -14.08 4.45
C ILE A 90 0.47 -14.66 5.26
N PHE A 91 -0.78 -14.40 4.86
CA PHE A 91 -1.95 -14.99 5.49
C PHE A 91 -1.92 -16.52 5.44
N VAL A 92 -1.63 -17.11 4.27
CA VAL A 92 -1.56 -18.56 4.09
C VAL A 92 -0.40 -19.18 4.89
N ILE A 93 0.76 -18.52 4.93
CA ILE A 93 1.90 -18.98 5.73
C ILE A 93 1.52 -19.03 7.22
N THR A 94 0.92 -17.98 7.76
CA THR A 94 0.50 -17.94 9.17
C THR A 94 -0.67 -18.88 9.45
N LEU A 95 -1.60 -19.06 8.51
CA LEU A 95 -2.67 -20.06 8.63
C LEU A 95 -2.10 -21.48 8.80
N PHE A 96 -0.93 -21.76 8.22
CA PHE A 96 -0.28 -23.05 8.37
C PHE A 96 0.20 -23.33 9.80
N CYS A 97 0.32 -22.32 10.68
CA CYS A 97 0.68 -22.54 12.09
C CYS A 97 -0.32 -23.46 12.78
N PHE A 98 -1.60 -23.40 12.39
CA PHE A 98 -2.66 -24.24 12.94
C PHE A 98 -2.46 -25.75 12.68
N SER A 99 -1.62 -26.12 11.69
CA SER A 99 -1.26 -27.52 11.44
C SER A 99 -0.44 -28.15 12.57
N VAL A 100 0.23 -27.35 13.40
CA VAL A 100 1.08 -27.84 14.52
C VAL A 100 0.24 -28.56 15.58
N TRP A 101 -1.02 -28.16 15.76
CA TRP A 101 -1.95 -28.82 16.68
C TRP A 101 -2.37 -30.21 16.21
N ALA A 102 -2.14 -30.58 14.95
CA ALA A 102 -2.36 -31.94 14.47
C ALA A 102 -1.29 -32.93 14.97
N ILE A 103 -0.12 -32.43 15.39
CA ILE A 103 0.99 -33.24 15.92
C ILE A 103 0.70 -33.61 17.36
N ASP A 104 1.05 -34.84 17.77
CA ASP A 104 0.87 -35.30 19.15
C ASP A 104 1.62 -34.42 20.18
N PRO A 105 0.98 -34.04 21.31
CA PRO A 105 1.63 -33.26 22.38
C PRO A 105 2.90 -33.89 22.95
N SER A 106 3.00 -35.23 22.93
CA SER A 106 4.17 -35.98 23.42
C SER A 106 5.44 -35.75 22.62
N LEU A 107 5.36 -35.11 21.44
CA LEU A 107 6.47 -34.85 20.53
C LEU A 107 6.74 -33.34 20.39
N PRO A 108 7.24 -32.66 21.45
CA PRO A 108 7.46 -31.22 21.45
C PRO A 108 8.53 -30.82 20.44
N GLN A 109 9.52 -31.69 20.16
CA GLN A 109 10.56 -31.41 19.17
C GLN A 109 9.97 -31.19 17.76
N ASN A 110 9.00 -32.02 17.36
CA ASN A 110 8.35 -31.92 16.06
C ASN A 110 7.50 -30.65 15.94
N ARG A 111 6.78 -30.29 17.01
CA ARG A 111 5.98 -29.06 17.07
C ARG A 111 6.84 -27.80 16.96
N LEU A 112 7.95 -27.77 17.71
CA LEU A 112 8.89 -26.64 17.67
C LEU A 112 9.63 -26.53 16.34
N ALA A 113 10.01 -27.65 15.73
CA ALA A 113 10.64 -27.66 14.40
C ALA A 113 9.70 -27.09 13.32
N LEU A 114 8.41 -27.44 13.36
CA LEU A 114 7.42 -26.92 12.43
C LEU A 114 7.17 -25.42 12.66
N MET A 115 7.01 -24.99 13.92
CA MET A 115 6.87 -23.56 14.26
C MET A 115 8.10 -22.72 13.82
N ALA A 116 9.31 -23.23 14.05
CA ALA A 116 10.54 -22.55 13.62
C ALA A 116 10.61 -22.41 12.09
N THR A 117 10.15 -23.44 11.37
CA THR A 117 10.08 -23.42 9.90
C THR A 117 9.09 -22.37 9.41
N ILE A 118 7.90 -22.30 10.02
CA ILE A 118 6.88 -21.29 9.67
C ILE A 118 7.41 -19.89 9.96
N LEU A 119 8.01 -19.67 11.14
CA LEU A 119 8.58 -18.39 11.52
C LEU A 119 9.70 -17.95 10.55
N LEU A 120 10.61 -18.86 10.20
CA LEU A 120 11.66 -18.59 9.22
C LEU A 120 11.07 -18.25 7.85
N THR A 121 10.02 -18.97 7.43
CA THR A 121 9.31 -18.71 6.19
C THR A 121 8.65 -17.33 6.19
N SER A 122 7.97 -16.95 7.27
CA SER A 122 7.36 -15.62 7.44
C SER A 122 8.40 -14.50 7.38
N ILE A 123 9.54 -14.66 8.06
CA ILE A 123 10.63 -13.67 8.07
C ILE A 123 11.31 -13.57 6.68
N SER A 124 11.58 -14.71 6.03
CA SER A 124 12.18 -14.76 4.69
C SER A 124 11.26 -14.15 3.63
N PHE A 125 9.97 -14.46 3.70
CA PHE A 125 8.97 -13.87 2.83
C PHE A 125 8.88 -12.35 3.01
N ARG A 126 8.87 -11.87 4.26
CA ARG A 126 8.95 -10.43 4.57
C ARG A 126 10.17 -9.80 3.92
N SER A 127 11.36 -10.37 4.12
CA SER A 127 12.60 -9.86 3.52
C SER A 127 12.53 -9.78 2.00
N THR A 128 11.92 -10.78 1.35
CA THR A 128 11.72 -10.84 -0.10
C THR A 128 10.72 -9.79 -0.60
N ILE A 129 9.69 -9.46 0.17
CA ILE A 129 8.79 -8.35 -0.18
C ILE A 129 9.51 -7.04 0.01
N THR A 130 10.15 -6.82 1.16
CA THR A 130 10.82 -5.57 1.49
C THR A 130 11.90 -5.23 0.45
N SER A 131 12.61 -6.20 -0.12
CA SER A 131 13.60 -5.97 -1.18
C SER A 131 13.00 -5.51 -2.51
N LYS A 132 11.72 -5.81 -2.76
CA LYS A 132 10.98 -5.35 -3.95
C LYS A 132 10.35 -3.98 -3.75
N LEU A 133 10.36 -3.46 -2.53
CA LEU A 133 9.79 -2.17 -2.17
C LEU A 133 10.90 -1.14 -2.02
N PRO A 134 10.68 0.12 -2.45
CA PRO A 134 11.62 1.18 -2.13
C PRO A 134 11.70 1.36 -0.62
N LEU A 135 12.91 1.59 -0.10
CA LEU A 135 13.13 1.85 1.32
C LEU A 135 12.42 3.15 1.72
N THR A 136 11.48 3.06 2.66
CA THR A 136 10.77 4.20 3.23
C THR A 136 10.99 4.28 4.73
N SER A 137 11.13 5.50 5.28
CA SER A 137 11.36 5.71 6.71
C SER A 137 10.14 5.41 7.60
N TYR A 138 8.97 5.18 7.01
CA TYR A 138 7.74 4.81 7.72
C TYR A 138 7.31 3.39 7.39
N LEU A 139 6.58 2.78 8.32
CA LEU A 139 6.10 1.41 8.19
C LEU A 139 4.92 1.34 7.20
N THR A 140 5.08 0.59 6.12
CA THR A 140 4.01 0.45 5.11
C THR A 140 2.85 -0.40 5.62
N LEU A 141 1.73 -0.40 4.89
CA LEU A 141 0.56 -1.22 5.21
C LEU A 141 0.91 -2.72 5.24
N ILE A 142 1.72 -3.15 4.28
CA ILE A 142 2.17 -4.55 4.14
C ILE A 142 3.11 -4.90 5.30
N ASP A 143 4.02 -3.99 5.65
CA ASP A 143 4.96 -4.23 6.76
C ASP A 143 4.24 -4.35 8.11
N LYS A 144 3.26 -3.47 8.37
CA LYS A 144 2.42 -3.54 9.58
C LYS A 144 1.77 -4.91 9.71
N TYR A 145 1.11 -5.37 8.65
CA TYR A 145 0.44 -6.67 8.65
C TYR A 145 1.41 -7.84 8.83
N SER A 146 2.50 -7.85 8.06
CA SER A 146 3.50 -8.91 8.12
C SER A 146 4.14 -9.01 9.51
N ILE A 147 4.51 -7.89 10.12
CA ILE A 147 5.07 -7.88 11.48
C ILE A 147 4.04 -8.37 12.50
N THR A 148 2.78 -7.94 12.40
CA THR A 148 1.72 -8.40 13.30
C THR A 148 1.53 -9.93 13.24
N LEU A 149 1.54 -10.52 12.03
CA LEU A 149 1.44 -11.97 11.87
C LEU A 149 2.70 -12.72 12.34
N ILE A 150 3.90 -12.17 12.12
CA ILE A 150 5.15 -12.74 12.66
C ILE A 150 5.13 -12.73 14.20
N VAL A 151 4.62 -11.66 14.82
CA VAL A 151 4.44 -11.61 16.29
C VAL A 151 3.43 -12.67 16.75
N PHE A 152 2.36 -12.90 16.00
CA PHE A 152 1.43 -13.99 16.29
C PHE A 152 2.09 -15.37 16.19
N ASP A 153 2.90 -15.63 15.16
CA ASP A 153 3.68 -16.88 15.02
C ASP A 153 4.67 -17.06 16.19
N LEU A 154 5.30 -15.98 16.65
CA LEU A 154 6.16 -15.99 17.83
C LEU A 154 5.38 -16.37 19.10
N LEU A 155 4.21 -15.79 19.32
CA LEU A 155 3.35 -16.13 20.46
C LEU A 155 2.94 -17.61 20.45
N CYS A 156 2.58 -18.15 19.28
CA CYS A 156 2.29 -19.57 19.13
C CYS A 156 3.52 -20.43 19.44
N THR A 157 4.71 -19.99 19.00
CA THR A 157 5.98 -20.69 19.27
C THR A 157 6.28 -20.72 20.77
N PHE A 158 6.10 -19.59 21.46
CA PHE A 158 6.27 -19.51 22.91
C PHE A 158 5.31 -20.44 23.66
N TYR A 159 4.05 -20.52 23.25
CA TYR A 159 3.09 -21.48 23.81
C TYR A 159 3.63 -22.91 23.69
N HIS A 160 4.01 -23.35 22.49
CA HIS A 160 4.52 -24.72 22.29
C HIS A 160 5.84 -24.98 23.04
N ALA A 161 6.71 -23.98 23.19
CA ALA A 161 7.94 -24.09 23.96
C ALA A 161 7.68 -24.27 25.45
N ILE A 162 6.78 -23.47 26.03
CA ILE A 162 6.36 -23.58 27.43
C ILE A 162 5.74 -24.95 27.67
N MET A 163 4.82 -25.38 26.80
CA MET A 163 4.18 -26.70 26.90
C MET A 163 5.22 -27.83 26.84
N GLY A 164 6.21 -27.74 25.95
CA GLY A 164 7.30 -28.71 25.86
C GLY A 164 8.18 -28.75 27.12
N TYR A 165 8.50 -27.59 27.70
CA TYR A 165 9.27 -27.51 28.96
C TYR A 165 8.53 -28.14 30.13
N TRP A 166 7.24 -27.83 30.30
CA TRP A 166 6.42 -28.34 31.39
C TRP A 166 6.24 -29.85 31.30
N MET A 167 6.04 -30.37 30.09
CA MET A 167 5.90 -31.81 29.87
C MET A 167 7.18 -32.59 30.20
N ASN A 168 8.36 -32.03 29.92
CA ASN A 168 9.62 -32.73 30.19
C ASN A 168 9.98 -32.75 31.68
N ASN A 169 9.54 -31.74 32.45
CA ASN A 169 9.94 -31.57 33.86
C ASN A 169 8.92 -32.13 34.87
N ASP A 170 7.63 -32.22 34.53
CA ASP A 170 6.58 -32.65 35.45
C ASP A 170 5.75 -33.84 34.92
N LYS A 171 5.99 -35.03 35.48
CA LYS A 171 5.28 -36.27 35.12
C LYS A 171 3.79 -36.25 35.50
N SER A 172 3.37 -35.38 36.42
CA SER A 172 1.95 -35.21 36.78
C SER A 172 1.18 -34.41 35.72
N VAL A 173 1.88 -33.52 35.01
CA VAL A 173 1.36 -32.73 33.90
C VAL A 173 1.18 -33.61 32.65
N ASP A 174 2.04 -34.59 32.44
CA ASP A 174 1.94 -35.57 31.33
C ASP A 174 0.56 -36.29 31.30
N LEU A 175 0.04 -36.68 32.48
CA LEU A 175 -1.28 -37.31 32.60
C LEU A 175 -2.45 -36.36 32.27
N LYS A 176 -2.35 -35.08 32.65
CA LYS A 176 -3.35 -34.05 32.33
C LYS A 176 -3.26 -33.61 30.88
N LEU A 177 -2.06 -33.57 30.29
CA LEU A 177 -1.86 -33.23 28.88
C LEU A 177 -2.37 -34.31 27.93
N LYS A 178 -2.32 -35.58 28.35
CA LYS A 178 -2.89 -36.71 27.62
C LYS A 178 -4.40 -36.53 27.33
N SER A 179 -5.09 -35.70 28.12
CA SER A 179 -6.50 -35.35 27.87
C SER A 179 -6.73 -34.42 26.66
N ARG A 180 -5.66 -33.87 26.04
CA ARG A 180 -5.67 -32.88 24.94
C ARG A 180 -6.50 -31.61 25.17
N LEU A 181 -7.15 -31.49 26.32
CA LEU A 181 -8.01 -30.39 26.69
C LEU A 181 -7.32 -29.03 26.67
N PRO A 182 -6.12 -28.83 27.27
CA PRO A 182 -5.45 -27.52 27.24
C PRO A 182 -5.08 -27.10 25.81
N ASP A 183 -4.65 -28.04 24.97
CA ASP A 183 -4.33 -27.78 23.57
C ASP A 183 -5.56 -27.38 22.75
N HIS A 184 -6.70 -28.04 22.97
CA HIS A 184 -7.95 -27.68 22.30
C HIS A 184 -8.46 -26.29 22.72
N ILE A 185 -8.42 -25.97 24.02
CA ILE A 185 -8.81 -24.65 24.51
C ILE A 185 -7.92 -23.57 23.87
N MET A 186 -6.60 -23.77 23.91
CA MET A 186 -5.65 -22.80 23.34
C MET A 186 -5.82 -22.67 21.82
N PHE A 187 -6.09 -23.77 21.13
CA PHE A 187 -6.38 -23.76 19.69
C PHE A 187 -7.55 -22.84 19.36
N PHE A 188 -8.69 -22.98 20.04
CA PHE A 188 -9.86 -22.13 19.79
C PHE A 188 -9.62 -20.67 20.20
N VAL A 189 -8.85 -20.43 21.27
CA VAL A 189 -8.48 -19.07 21.69
C VAL A 189 -7.62 -18.38 20.63
N LEU A 190 -6.55 -19.04 20.17
CA LEU A 190 -5.65 -18.48 19.16
C LEU A 190 -6.31 -18.38 17.78
N LEU A 191 -7.17 -19.33 17.41
CA LEU A 191 -7.97 -19.25 16.19
C LEU A 191 -8.92 -18.06 16.22
N SER A 192 -9.62 -17.85 17.34
CA SER A 192 -10.50 -16.70 17.53
C SER A 192 -9.73 -15.39 17.45
N LEU A 193 -8.57 -15.32 18.12
CA LEU A 193 -7.67 -14.16 18.04
C LEU A 193 -7.19 -13.90 16.62
N PHE A 194 -6.78 -14.93 15.89
CA PHE A 194 -6.34 -14.82 14.50
C PHE A 194 -7.46 -14.31 13.59
N ILE A 195 -8.68 -14.83 13.74
CA ILE A 195 -9.84 -14.36 12.98
C ILE A 195 -10.13 -12.89 13.31
N LEU A 196 -10.16 -12.51 14.59
CA LEU A 196 -10.38 -11.12 15.01
C LEU A 196 -9.32 -10.17 14.46
N LEU A 197 -8.04 -10.56 14.52
CA LEU A 197 -6.92 -9.78 13.99
C LEU A 197 -7.04 -9.58 12.48
N ASN A 198 -7.35 -10.63 11.73
CA ASN A 198 -7.54 -10.51 10.28
C ASN A 198 -8.79 -9.68 9.94
N LEU A 199 -9.92 -9.89 10.63
CA LEU A 199 -11.15 -9.12 10.40
C LEU A 199 -10.95 -7.63 10.68
N THR A 200 -10.35 -7.27 11.81
CA THR A 200 -10.05 -5.87 12.14
C THR A 200 -9.14 -5.24 11.10
N PHE A 201 -8.13 -5.97 10.62
CA PHE A 201 -7.24 -5.52 9.57
C PHE A 201 -7.96 -5.34 8.22
N PHE A 202 -8.80 -6.29 7.80
CA PHE A 202 -9.62 -6.18 6.58
C PHE A 202 -10.57 -4.98 6.64
N ILE A 203 -11.27 -4.78 7.77
CA ILE A 203 -12.14 -3.62 7.98
C ILE A 203 -11.35 -2.32 7.89
N TRP A 204 -10.17 -2.27 8.52
CA TRP A 204 -9.31 -1.10 8.48
C TRP A 204 -8.81 -0.80 7.07
N ILE A 205 -8.40 -1.81 6.29
CA ILE A 205 -8.04 -1.64 4.87
C ILE A 205 -9.21 -1.05 4.07
N ILE A 206 -10.42 -1.62 4.23
CA ILE A 206 -11.59 -1.16 3.49
C ILE A 206 -11.91 0.30 3.84
N ARG A 207 -11.92 0.65 5.13
CA ARG A 207 -12.29 1.98 5.59
C ARG A 207 -11.24 3.05 5.31
N VAL A 208 -9.97 2.76 5.56
CA VAL A 208 -8.91 3.77 5.49
C VAL A 208 -8.29 3.83 4.11
N ALA A 209 -8.10 2.70 3.45
CA ALA A 209 -7.28 2.64 2.25
C ALA A 209 -8.09 2.70 0.95
N TYR A 210 -9.37 2.29 0.96
CA TYR A 210 -10.24 2.38 -0.22
C TYR A 210 -11.12 3.64 -0.25
N THR A 211 -11.46 4.23 0.90
CA THR A 211 -12.32 5.43 0.95
C THR A 211 -11.71 6.65 0.24
N PRO A 212 -10.44 7.05 0.46
CA PRO A 212 -9.85 8.20 -0.22
C PRO A 212 -9.72 8.00 -1.73
N ARG A 213 -9.44 6.76 -2.17
CA ARG A 213 -9.39 6.39 -3.60
C ARG A 213 -10.74 6.53 -4.28
N ARG A 214 -11.82 6.12 -3.61
CA ARG A 214 -13.19 6.31 -4.11
C ARG A 214 -13.56 7.79 -4.21
N VAL A 215 -13.17 8.60 -3.24
CA VAL A 215 -13.40 10.05 -3.28
C VAL A 215 -12.67 10.69 -4.46
N LEU A 216 -11.41 10.33 -4.71
CA LEU A 216 -10.66 10.81 -5.88
C LEU A 216 -11.32 10.37 -7.20
N GLU A 217 -11.79 9.12 -7.31
CA GLU A 217 -12.54 8.68 -8.50
C GLU A 217 -13.89 9.43 -8.67
N GLN A 218 -14.53 9.85 -7.57
CA GLN A 218 -15.83 10.53 -7.56
C GLN A 218 -15.76 12.07 -7.66
N GLN A 219 -14.62 12.69 -7.37
CA GLN A 219 -14.41 14.14 -7.55
C GLN A 219 -14.09 14.51 -9.00
N ILE A 220 -13.68 13.54 -9.82
CA ILE A 220 -13.29 13.72 -11.23
C ILE A 220 -14.48 13.80 -12.23
N PRO A 221 -15.72 13.29 -12.00
CA PRO A 221 -16.78 13.32 -13.01
C PRO A 221 -17.49 14.67 -13.22
N TRP A 222 -17.54 15.57 -12.22
CA TRP A 222 -18.49 16.69 -12.27
C TRP A 222 -17.89 18.01 -12.79
N THR A 223 -16.63 18.31 -12.46
CA THR A 223 -15.97 19.54 -12.92
C THR A 223 -15.78 19.58 -14.45
N ILE A 224 -15.82 18.40 -15.08
CA ILE A 224 -15.68 18.23 -16.53
C ILE A 224 -17.04 18.36 -17.23
N MET A 225 -18.14 17.84 -16.67
CA MET A 225 -19.44 17.89 -17.35
C MET A 225 -20.02 19.32 -17.42
N ASP A 226 -19.85 20.13 -16.37
CA ASP A 226 -20.38 21.52 -16.36
C ASP A 226 -19.62 22.45 -17.35
N LYS A 227 -18.33 22.17 -17.61
CA LYS A 227 -17.54 22.91 -18.62
C LYS A 227 -17.70 22.37 -20.04
N GLN A 228 -18.04 21.09 -20.19
CA GLN A 228 -18.16 20.45 -21.50
C GLN A 228 -19.54 20.68 -22.15
N TYR A 229 -20.59 20.91 -21.36
CA TYR A 229 -21.90 21.30 -21.90
C TYR A 229 -21.93 22.76 -22.38
N SER A 230 -21.12 23.65 -21.78
CA SER A 230 -21.05 25.07 -22.15
C SER A 230 -20.13 25.38 -23.34
N SER A 231 -19.28 24.43 -23.78
CA SER A 231 -18.25 24.67 -24.81
C SER A 231 -18.36 23.80 -26.06
N SER A 232 -19.41 22.99 -26.19
CA SER A 232 -19.61 22.08 -27.34
C SER A 232 -20.04 22.78 -28.64
N SER A 233 -20.14 24.11 -28.66
CA SER A 233 -20.22 24.90 -29.90
C SER A 233 -18.83 25.46 -30.27
N SER A 234 -18.32 25.10 -31.45
CA SER A 234 -17.16 25.67 -32.17
C SER A 234 -15.75 25.07 -31.93
N THR A 235 -15.46 24.03 -32.72
CA THR A 235 -14.35 23.86 -33.71
C THR A 235 -12.90 24.31 -33.41
N THR A 236 -11.97 23.36 -33.63
CA THR A 236 -10.58 23.38 -34.17
C THR A 236 -9.93 24.78 -34.41
N THR A 237 -8.70 25.13 -34.01
CA THR A 237 -7.40 24.88 -34.72
C THR A 237 -6.19 25.55 -33.98
N THR A 238 -4.96 25.00 -34.13
CA THR A 238 -3.58 25.57 -33.96
C THR A 238 -3.10 26.27 -32.65
N LEU A 239 -1.80 26.11 -32.36
CA LEU A 239 -1.01 26.71 -31.26
C LEU A 239 -0.29 27.96 -31.78
N GLU A 240 -0.28 29.04 -31.00
CA GLU A 240 0.44 30.28 -31.31
C GLU A 240 1.19 30.75 -30.05
N VAL A 241 2.44 31.18 -30.22
CA VAL A 241 3.31 31.71 -29.16
C VAL A 241 3.37 33.22 -29.36
N GLU A 242 2.76 33.97 -28.45
CA GLU A 242 2.71 35.42 -28.50
C GLU A 242 3.86 35.99 -27.66
N ARG A 243 4.77 36.74 -28.28
CA ARG A 243 5.75 37.58 -27.58
C ARG A 243 5.13 38.96 -27.36
N LEU A 244 5.33 39.52 -26.17
CA LEU A 244 5.02 40.90 -25.82
C LEU A 244 5.82 41.88 -26.70
#